data_AF-A0A929KAZ2-F1
#
_entry.id   AF-A0A929KAZ2-F1
#
_cell.length_a   1.000
_cell.length_b   1.000
_cell.length_c   1.000
_cell.angle_alpha   90.00
_cell.angle_beta   90.00
_cell.angle_gamma   90.00
#
_symmetry.space_group_name_H-M   'P 1'
#
loop_
_entity.id
_entity.type
_entity.pdbx_description
1 polymer ?
#
loop_
_entity_poly.entity_id
_entity_poly.type
_entity_poly.pdbx_seq_one_letter_code
_entity_poly.pdbx_strand_id
1 'polypeptide(L)' 'MSLPFDWDFLQDNLPPEKLAELRRRFMEEWRSGEYTKKEMMERYLMSERTFWYTIKRYANAKELDVYEDKSRAPKR' A
#
# COMPACT_ATOMS: atom_id res chain seq x y z
N MET A 1 -14.37 -3.84 1.66
CA MET A 1 -14.37 -2.40 1.30
C MET A 1 -13.78 -2.32 -0.09
N SER A 2 -14.51 -1.82 -1.09
CA SER A 2 -13.97 -1.55 -2.42
C SER A 2 -13.54 -0.09 -2.49
N LEU A 3 -12.38 0.19 -3.09
CA LEU A 3 -11.93 1.57 -3.27
C LEU A 3 -12.81 2.30 -4.30
N PRO A 4 -13.05 3.61 -4.15
CA PRO A 4 -13.85 4.39 -5.10
C PRO A 4 -13.08 4.79 -6.38
N PHE A 5 -11.75 4.66 -6.37
CA PHE A 5 -10.86 5.02 -7.48
C PHE A 5 -9.83 3.92 -7.73
N ASP A 6 -9.35 3.81 -8.96
CA ASP A 6 -8.27 2.88 -9.29
C ASP A 6 -6.97 3.23 -8.55
N TRP A 7 -6.13 2.22 -8.38
CA TRP A 7 -4.91 2.36 -7.60
C TRP A 7 -3.91 3.35 -8.19
N ASP A 8 -3.85 3.46 -9.51
CA ASP A 8 -2.92 4.35 -10.18
C ASP A 8 -3.33 5.82 -9.93
N PHE A 9 -4.63 6.12 -10.01
CA PHE A 9 -5.19 7.42 -9.61
C PHE A 9 -4.88 7.74 -8.15
N LEU A 10 -5.06 6.77 -7.24
CA LEU A 10 -4.75 6.96 -5.83
C LEU A 10 -3.25 7.20 -5.59
N GLN A 11 -2.37 6.58 -6.36
CA GLN A 11 -0.93 6.81 -6.25
C GLN A 11 -0.53 8.24 -6.64
N ASP A 12 -1.17 8.79 -7.66
CA ASP A 12 -0.82 10.11 -8.20
C ASP A 12 -1.46 11.26 -7.43
N ASN A 13 -2.60 11.02 -6.78
CA ASN A 13 -3.43 12.08 -6.19
C ASN A 13 -3.51 12.07 -4.66
N LEU A 14 -3.13 10.97 -3.99
CA LEU A 14 -3.12 10.95 -2.52
C LEU A 14 -1.83 11.57 -1.95
N PRO A 15 -1.94 12.27 -0.80
CA PRO A 15 -0.77 12.64 -0.01
C PRO A 15 0.08 11.41 0.33
N PRO A 16 1.43 11.55 0.39
CA PRO A 16 2.34 10.44 0.62
C PRO A 16 2.00 9.62 1.89
N GLU A 17 1.53 10.27 2.94
CA GLU A 17 1.18 9.62 4.21
C GLU A 17 -0.05 8.71 4.06
N LYS A 18 -1.07 9.17 3.32
CA LYS A 18 -2.28 8.41 3.05
C LYS A 18 -2.03 7.25 2.09
N LEU A 19 -1.15 7.47 1.12
CA LEU A 19 -0.71 6.40 0.23
C LEU A 19 0.11 5.33 0.97
N ALA A 20 0.96 5.73 1.91
CA ALA A 20 1.72 4.81 2.76
C ALA A 20 0.79 3.97 3.65
N GLU A 21 -0.19 4.60 4.29
CA GLU A 21 -1.22 3.92 5.10
C GLU A 21 -1.99 2.87 4.27
N LEU A 22 -2.41 3.24 3.06
CA LEU A 22 -3.13 2.36 2.15
C LEU A 22 -2.25 1.17 1.69
N ARG A 23 -0.98 1.43 1.36
CA ARG A 23 0.00 0.38 1.02
C ARG A 23 0.27 -0.58 2.17
N ARG A 24 0.37 -0.07 3.41
CA ARG A 24 0.54 -0.90 4.60
C ARG A 24 -0.65 -1.85 4.77
N ARG A 25 -1.87 -1.31 4.70
CA ARG A 25 -3.09 -2.12 4.80
C ARG A 25 -3.18 -3.18 3.71
N PHE A 26 -2.86 -2.83 2.46
CA PHE A 26 -2.77 -3.80 1.35
C PHE A 26 -1.82 -4.96 1.68
N MET A 27 -0.64 -4.66 2.24
CA MET A 27 0.35 -5.69 2.59
C MET A 27 -0.05 -6.53 3.79
N GLU A 28 -0.72 -5.95 4.79
CA GLU A 28 -1.28 -6.68 5.93
C GLU A 28 -2.36 -7.66 5.46
N GLU A 29 -3.32 -7.20 4.64
CA GLU A 29 -4.37 -8.04 4.05
C GLU A 29 -3.80 -9.11 3.12
N TRP A 30 -2.73 -8.83 2.37
CA TRP A 30 -2.06 -9.84 1.55
C TRP A 30 -1.35 -10.90 2.41
N ARG A 31 -0.67 -10.49 3.48
CA ARG A 31 0.08 -11.38 4.37
C ARG A 31 -0.80 -12.23 5.28
N SER A 32 -2.02 -11.77 5.59
CA SER A 32 -2.97 -12.57 6.37
C SER A 32 -3.38 -13.85 5.63
N GLY A 33 -3.28 -13.88 4.29
CA GLY A 33 -3.70 -15.01 3.47
C GLY A 33 -5.22 -15.18 3.39
N GLU A 34 -5.98 -14.23 3.94
CA GLU A 34 -7.45 -14.26 3.95
C GLU A 34 -8.06 -14.01 2.57
N TYR A 35 -7.29 -13.41 1.66
CA TYR A 35 -7.75 -13.04 0.32
C TYR A 35 -6.90 -13.68 -0.76
N THR A 36 -7.56 -14.18 -1.79
CA THR A 36 -6.89 -14.59 -3.02
C THR A 36 -6.33 -13.37 -3.75
N LYS A 37 -5.35 -13.59 -4.63
CA LYS A 37 -4.82 -12.56 -5.52
C LYS A 37 -5.93 -11.85 -6.31
N LYS A 38 -6.93 -12.59 -6.81
CA LYS A 38 -8.04 -12.01 -7.59
C LYS A 38 -8.87 -11.06 -6.74
N GLU A 39 -9.24 -11.48 -5.53
CA GLU A 39 -9.99 -10.64 -4.59
C GLU A 39 -9.20 -9.40 -4.16
N MET A 40 -7.89 -9.53 -3.96
CA MET A 40 -7.02 -8.39 -3.68
C MET A 40 -7.01 -7.39 -4.84
N MET A 41 -6.84 -7.85 -6.08
CA MET A 41 -6.86 -6.99 -7.27
C MET A 41 -8.21 -6.27 -7.44
N GLU A 42 -9.32 -6.96 -7.20
CA GLU A 42 -10.66 -6.38 -7.28
C GLU A 42 -10.93 -5.36 -6.16
N ARG A 43 -10.55 -5.66 -4.91
CA ARG A 43 -10.75 -4.75 -3.76
C ARG A 43 -9.99 -3.45 -3.91
N TYR A 44 -8.75 -3.54 -4.40
CA TYR A 44 -7.87 -2.39 -4.55
C TYR A 44 -7.91 -1.76 -5.94
N LEU A 45 -8.77 -2.25 -6.84
CA LEU A 45 -8.91 -1.77 -8.22
C LEU A 45 -7.56 -1.69 -8.95
N MET A 46 -6.84 -2.81 -8.94
CA MET A 46 -5.48 -2.92 -9.48
C MET A 46 -5.42 -3.88 -10.66
N SER A 47 -4.58 -3.56 -11.64
CA SER A 47 -4.13 -4.56 -12.62
C SER A 47 -3.18 -5.57 -11.97
N GLU A 48 -3.04 -6.75 -12.58
CA GLU A 48 -2.06 -7.75 -12.15
C GLU A 48 -0.63 -7.21 -12.14
N ARG A 49 -0.28 -6.38 -13.13
CA ARG A 49 1.02 -5.72 -13.20
C ARG A 49 1.25 -4.81 -11.99
N THR A 50 0.25 -3.99 -11.67
CA THR A 50 0.30 -3.05 -10.55
C THR A 50 0.37 -3.79 -9.21
N PHE A 51 -0.34 -4.91 -9.08
CA PHE A 51 -0.29 -5.78 -7.89
C PHE A 51 1.13 -6.27 -7.60
N TRP A 52 1.79 -6.89 -8.59
CA TRP A 52 3.15 -7.39 -8.41
C TRP A 52 4.16 -6.27 -8.21
N TYR A 53 3.99 -5.14 -8.89
CA TYR A 53 4.84 -3.98 -8.70
C TYR A 53 4.73 -3.46 -7.25
N THR A 54 3.52 -3.40 -6.69
CA THR A 54 3.28 -2.95 -5.31
C THR A 54 3.90 -3.90 -4.30
N ILE A 55 3.75 -5.22 -4.48
CA ILE A 55 4.42 -6.22 -3.63
C ILE A 55 5.94 -6.09 -3.71
N LYS A 56 6.50 -6.00 -4.93
CA LYS A 56 7.95 -5.89 -5.13
C LYS A 56 8.52 -4.60 -4.52
N ARG A 57 7.80 -3.49 -4.65
CA ARG A 57 8.20 -2.20 -4.07
C ARG A 57 8.26 -2.29 -2.55
N TYR A 58 7.29 -2.95 -1.93
CA TYR A 58 7.24 -3.14 -0.48
C TYR A 58 8.25 -4.19 0.02
N ALA A 59 8.54 -5.24 -0.75
CA ALA A 59 9.58 -6.21 -0.40
C ALA A 59 10.98 -5.57 -0.38
N ASN A 60 11.21 -4.57 -1.24
CA ASN A 60 12.45 -3.78 -1.25
C ASN A 60 12.41 -2.58 -0.29
N ALA A 61 11.30 -2.37 0.42
CA ALA A 61 11.08 -1.18 1.22
C ALA A 61 11.85 -1.24 2.55
N LYS A 62 13.09 -0.75 2.48
CA LYS A 62 13.63 0.19 3.49
C LYS A 62 12.69 1.40 3.75
N GLU A 63 11.60 1.60 3.00
CA GLU A 63 10.61 2.66 3.26
C GLU A 63 9.80 2.46 4.55
N LEU A 64 9.67 1.23 5.08
CA LEU A 64 9.03 1.01 6.38
C LEU A 64 9.88 1.58 7.53
N ASP A 65 11.19 1.34 7.51
CA ASP A 65 12.14 1.93 8.49
C ASP A 65 12.10 3.47 8.43
N VAL A 66 11.99 4.06 7.23
CA VAL A 66 11.90 5.52 7.07
C VAL A 66 10.58 6.11 7.58
N TYR A 67 9.48 5.34 7.54
CA TYR A 67 8.18 5.81 8.04
C TYR A 67 8.04 5.66 9.55
N GLU A 68 8.56 4.58 10.16
CA GLU A 68 8.68 4.51 11.62
C GLU A 68 9.60 5.62 12.16
N ASP A 69 10.70 5.95 11.46
CA ASP A 69 11.67 6.95 11.93
C ASP A 69 11.17 8.41 11.81
N LYS A 70 10.22 8.70 10.91
CA LYS A 70 9.61 10.04 10.80
C LYS A 70 8.46 10.32 11.77
N SER A 71 8.05 9.33 12.57
CA SER A 71 7.07 9.52 13.65
C SER A 71 7.68 10.04 14.96
N ARG A 72 9.03 10.11 15.06
CA ARG A 72 9.70 10.86 16.13
C ARG A 72 9.61 12.35 15.84
N ALA A 73 8.53 12.96 16.31
CA ALA A 73 8.45 14.40 16.55
C ALA A 73 9.77 14.93 17.14
N PRO A 74 10.24 16.13 16.77
CA PRO A 74 11.46 16.67 17.33
C PRO A 74 11.26 16.80 18.84
N LYS A 75 12.07 16.07 19.62
CA LYS A 75 12.23 16.41 21.03
C LYS A 75 12.86 17.81 21.06
N ARG A 76 12.09 18.78 21.52
CA ARG A 76 12.60 20.09 21.96
C ARG A 76 13.73 19.91 22.97
#